data_AF-A0A9Q4ZIM6-F1
#
_entry.id   AF-A0A9Q4ZIM6-F1
#
_cell.length_a   1.000
_cell.length_b   1.000
_cell.length_c   1.000
_cell.angle_alpha   90.00
_cell.angle_beta   90.00
_cell.angle_gamma   90.00
#
_symmetry.space_group_name_H-M   'P 1'
#
loop_
_entity.id
_entity.type
_entity.pdbx_description
1 polymer ?
#
loop_
_entity_poly.entity_id
_entity_poly.type
_entity_poly.pdbx_seq_one_letter_code
_entity_poly.pdbx_strand_id
1 'polypeptide(L)'
;MTVISGYIKAVSGRPATGSITIAAARLRKNIDNTALIDRAPTRYPIQTNGFFTTDELDPGPARVIINTNGRQEIYDPVSIPPTPTADLYDVISEAIDYPPDVILEAQAARTAAEKARDRAVQAEALISGVVADGAAAIRAHVETQASRAEAGRAGAETAKSGADAAKTAAETAKTAAETARTAAQTARTGAETAKTGADTAKTAAETAKGLAETAKTGADAAKTAAETAKTAAETARTEAQTARTGAEAAKGLAEAAKTGADAAKAAAETARDAAQGFANAAEFKVRPGGWLETDLVQAVRDKLALAATALQSVSWGQVSGKPTTFTPSAHTHQITEVQFLQGVLDGMVQGENVTRIRKVTAAEYAALSPNYNSTTLYVVAG
;
A
#
# COMPACT_ATOMS: atom_id res chain seq x y z
N MET A 1 -45.55 110.00 85.57
CA MET A 1 -46.94 109.65 85.96
C MET A 1 -47.87 109.88 84.77
N THR A 2 -49.06 109.28 84.79
CA THR A 2 -50.01 109.18 83.66
C THR A 2 -51.42 109.46 84.14
N VAL A 3 -52.11 110.42 83.53
CA VAL A 3 -53.55 110.63 83.77
C VAL A 3 -54.34 109.83 82.75
N ILE A 4 -55.23 108.95 83.23
CA ILE A 4 -56.15 108.20 82.37
C ILE A 4 -57.49 108.89 82.37
N SER A 5 -58.05 109.14 81.19
CA SER A 5 -59.38 109.72 81.05
C SER A 5 -60.16 109.09 79.92
N GLY A 6 -61.47 109.33 79.89
CA GLY A 6 -62.33 108.82 78.82
C GLY A 6 -63.81 108.97 79.14
N TYR A 7 -64.64 108.55 78.18
CA TYR A 7 -66.10 108.50 78.33
C TYR A 7 -66.58 107.05 78.39
N ILE A 8 -67.44 106.73 79.34
CA ILE A 8 -68.15 105.46 79.38
C ILE A 8 -69.63 105.70 79.10
N LYS A 9 -70.15 104.99 78.11
CA LYS A 9 -71.55 105.02 77.69
C LYS A 9 -72.10 103.60 77.70
N ALA A 10 -73.38 103.47 78.04
CA ALA A 10 -74.11 102.23 77.81
C ALA A 10 -74.33 102.03 76.30
N VAL A 11 -74.65 100.80 75.88
CA VAL A 11 -75.02 100.50 74.48
C VAL A 11 -76.21 101.33 73.97
N SER A 12 -77.05 101.85 74.88
CA SER A 12 -78.14 102.79 74.57
C SER A 12 -77.69 104.22 74.27
N GLY A 13 -76.37 104.49 74.26
CA GLY A 13 -75.77 105.81 74.04
C GLY A 13 -75.86 106.76 75.24
N ARG A 14 -76.60 106.39 76.30
CA ARG A 14 -76.68 107.17 77.54
C ARG A 14 -75.35 107.10 78.31
N PRO A 15 -74.91 108.19 78.97
CA PRO A 15 -73.78 108.16 79.88
C PRO A 15 -73.92 107.06 80.94
N ALA A 16 -72.87 106.28 81.15
CA ALA A 16 -72.87 105.28 82.21
C ALA A 16 -72.62 105.95 83.56
N THR A 17 -73.33 105.49 84.60
CA THR A 17 -73.08 105.93 85.99
C THR A 17 -72.37 104.83 86.76
N GLY A 18 -71.44 105.20 87.63
CA GLY A 18 -70.66 104.25 88.41
C GLY A 18 -69.28 104.77 88.79
N SER A 19 -68.29 103.89 88.77
CA SER A 19 -66.90 104.22 89.08
C SER A 19 -65.92 103.30 88.40
N ILE A 20 -64.72 103.80 88.17
CA ILE A 20 -63.57 103.00 87.77
C ILE A 20 -62.66 102.86 88.97
N THR A 21 -62.23 101.64 89.24
CA THR A 21 -61.27 101.34 90.29
C THR A 21 -59.98 100.89 89.65
N ILE A 22 -58.87 101.53 90.02
CA ILE A 22 -57.54 101.19 89.51
C ILE A 22 -56.65 100.83 90.69
N ALA A 23 -55.92 99.73 90.54
CA ALA A 23 -54.91 99.28 91.50
C ALA A 23 -53.69 98.78 90.74
N ALA A 24 -52.50 98.79 91.35
CA ALA A 24 -51.38 98.05 90.79
C ALA A 24 -51.72 96.54 90.72
N ALA A 25 -51.35 95.87 89.62
CA ALA A 25 -51.62 94.44 89.46
C ALA A 25 -50.88 93.63 90.54
N ARG A 26 -49.70 94.09 90.93
CA ARG A 26 -48.82 93.53 91.97
C ARG A 26 -48.10 94.67 92.71
N LEU A 27 -47.65 94.42 93.95
CA LEU A 27 -46.79 95.36 94.68
C LEU A 27 -45.52 95.60 93.85
N ARG A 28 -45.23 96.86 93.48
CA ARG A 28 -44.12 97.20 92.59
C ARG A 28 -43.47 98.52 92.98
N LYS A 29 -42.23 98.76 92.55
CA LYS A 29 -41.61 100.09 92.66
C LYS A 29 -42.33 101.07 91.72
N ASN A 30 -42.39 102.34 92.12
CA ASN A 30 -42.81 103.42 91.21
C ASN A 30 -41.77 103.60 90.09
N ILE A 31 -42.13 104.32 89.02
CA ILE A 31 -41.27 104.47 87.84
C ILE A 31 -39.90 105.10 88.15
N ASP A 32 -39.83 105.97 89.16
CA ASP A 32 -38.61 106.63 89.61
C ASP A 32 -37.81 105.81 90.66
N ASN A 33 -38.28 104.60 91.02
CA ASN A 33 -37.69 103.71 92.03
C ASN A 33 -37.53 104.30 93.45
N THR A 34 -38.26 105.36 93.78
CA THR A 34 -38.19 106.06 95.08
C THR A 34 -39.21 105.57 96.12
N ALA A 35 -40.25 104.86 95.72
CA ALA A 35 -41.29 104.31 96.60
C ALA A 35 -41.89 103.00 96.05
N LEU A 36 -42.66 102.29 96.88
CA LEU A 36 -43.47 101.14 96.46
C LEU A 36 -44.92 101.59 96.20
N ILE A 37 -45.48 101.19 95.07
CA ILE A 37 -46.90 101.28 94.73
C ILE A 37 -47.60 100.03 95.27
N ASP A 38 -48.42 100.22 96.30
CA ASP A 38 -49.28 99.18 96.85
C ASP A 38 -50.44 98.85 95.90
N ARG A 39 -51.10 97.70 96.13
CA ARG A 39 -52.29 97.23 95.43
C ARG A 39 -53.58 97.84 95.99
N ALA A 40 -53.49 98.86 96.84
CA ALA A 40 -54.65 99.57 97.36
C ALA A 40 -55.50 100.12 96.19
N PRO A 41 -56.78 99.75 96.10
CA PRO A 41 -57.65 100.19 95.01
C PRO A 41 -58.07 101.65 95.20
N THR A 42 -57.78 102.49 94.21
CA THR A 42 -58.29 103.86 94.16
C THR A 42 -59.53 103.91 93.30
N ARG A 43 -60.61 104.51 93.82
CA ARG A 43 -61.92 104.61 93.16
C ARG A 43 -62.12 106.02 92.59
N TYR A 44 -62.30 106.09 91.28
CA TYR A 44 -62.61 107.31 90.54
C TYR A 44 -64.08 107.30 90.11
N PRO A 45 -64.90 108.27 90.56
CA PRO A 45 -66.31 108.33 90.18
C PRO A 45 -66.45 108.73 88.70
N ILE A 46 -67.40 108.10 88.01
CA ILE A 46 -67.81 108.55 86.67
C ILE A 46 -68.81 109.70 86.87
N GLN A 47 -68.54 110.83 86.23
CA GLN A 47 -69.39 112.02 86.30
C GLN A 47 -70.74 111.77 85.59
N THR A 48 -71.74 112.62 85.83
CA THR A 48 -73.10 112.47 85.27
C THR A 48 -73.14 112.52 83.74
N ASN A 49 -72.14 113.12 83.10
CA ASN A 49 -71.97 113.15 81.64
C ASN A 49 -71.22 111.91 81.08
N GLY A 50 -70.85 110.95 81.94
CA GLY A 50 -70.16 109.70 81.58
C GLY A 50 -68.65 109.86 81.45
N PHE A 51 -68.12 111.05 81.69
CA PHE A 51 -66.69 111.30 81.72
C PHE A 51 -66.08 110.83 83.03
N PHE A 52 -64.86 110.31 82.97
CA PHE A 52 -64.03 110.10 84.14
C PHE A 52 -62.61 110.57 83.84
N THR A 53 -61.89 110.91 84.91
CA THR A 53 -60.45 111.13 84.89
C THR A 53 -59.87 110.56 86.17
N THR A 54 -58.63 110.10 86.10
CA THR A 54 -57.85 109.70 87.28
C THR A 54 -57.01 110.87 87.76
N ASP A 55 -56.38 110.70 88.92
CA ASP A 55 -55.20 111.46 89.29
C ASP A 55 -53.98 110.98 88.46
N GLU A 56 -52.82 111.59 88.68
CA GLU A 56 -51.56 111.12 88.11
C GLU A 56 -51.19 109.72 88.65
N LEU A 57 -51.30 108.70 87.80
CA LEU A 57 -50.99 107.30 88.12
C LEU A 57 -49.55 106.94 87.74
N ASP A 58 -48.95 106.01 88.47
CA ASP A 58 -47.62 105.50 88.12
C ASP A 58 -47.70 104.49 86.94
N PRO A 59 -46.93 104.67 85.84
CA PRO A 59 -46.94 103.77 84.69
C PRO A 59 -46.52 102.35 85.06
N GLY A 60 -47.07 101.33 84.39
CA GLY A 60 -46.76 99.91 84.58
C GLY A 60 -47.98 99.03 84.89
N PRO A 61 -47.78 97.76 85.28
CA PRO A 61 -48.86 96.78 85.40
C PRO A 61 -49.91 97.18 86.44
N ALA A 62 -51.14 97.31 86.00
CA ALA A 62 -52.31 97.67 86.77
C ALA A 62 -53.46 96.70 86.51
N ARG A 63 -54.40 96.71 87.44
CA ARG A 63 -55.71 96.07 87.33
C ARG A 63 -56.73 97.18 87.25
N VAL A 64 -57.50 97.18 86.18
CA VAL A 64 -58.58 98.15 85.95
C VAL A 64 -59.91 97.44 86.12
N ILE A 65 -60.75 97.97 86.99
CA ILE A 65 -62.08 97.44 87.28
C ILE A 65 -63.10 98.52 86.95
N ILE A 66 -63.94 98.26 85.95
CA ILE A 66 -65.00 99.17 85.54
C ILE A 66 -66.31 98.69 86.19
N ASN A 67 -66.86 99.50 87.08
CA ASN A 67 -68.14 99.23 87.75
C ASN A 67 -69.18 100.22 87.23
N THR A 68 -70.06 99.77 86.32
CA THR A 68 -71.12 100.61 85.76
C THR A 68 -72.47 99.90 85.83
N ASN A 69 -73.51 100.63 86.20
CA ASN A 69 -74.90 100.14 86.21
C ASN A 69 -75.10 98.75 86.88
N GLY A 70 -74.34 98.45 87.94
CA GLY A 70 -74.41 97.18 88.68
C GLY A 70 -73.61 96.01 88.07
N ARG A 71 -72.91 96.19 86.95
CA ARG A 71 -72.01 95.19 86.34
C ARG A 71 -70.55 95.59 86.54
N GLN A 72 -69.73 94.60 86.89
CA GLN A 72 -68.30 94.74 87.07
C GLN A 72 -67.56 94.02 85.93
N GLU A 73 -66.66 94.72 85.25
CA GLU A 73 -65.69 94.13 84.31
C GLU A 73 -64.28 94.36 84.83
N ILE A 74 -63.45 93.32 84.75
CA ILE A 74 -62.10 93.29 85.32
C ILE A 74 -61.13 93.04 84.17
N TYR A 75 -60.14 93.92 84.03
CA TYR A 75 -59.02 93.77 83.10
C TYR A 75 -57.72 93.63 83.92
N ASP A 76 -57.10 92.45 83.84
CA ASP A 76 -55.90 92.06 84.60
C ASP A 76 -55.07 91.00 83.83
N PRO A 77 -53.78 91.23 83.50
CA PRO A 77 -53.03 92.48 83.69
C PRO A 77 -53.25 93.46 82.54
N VAL A 78 -53.22 94.75 82.87
CA VAL A 78 -53.20 95.87 81.91
C VAL A 78 -51.95 96.72 82.15
N SER A 79 -51.35 97.28 81.12
CA SER A 79 -50.17 98.14 81.25
C SER A 79 -50.56 99.62 81.19
N ILE A 80 -50.29 100.41 82.25
CA ILE A 80 -50.42 101.87 82.19
C ILE A 80 -49.19 102.42 81.43
N PRO A 81 -49.36 103.10 80.29
CA PRO A 81 -48.24 103.58 79.48
C PRO A 81 -47.50 104.75 80.17
N PRO A 82 -46.19 104.93 79.94
CA PRO A 82 -45.40 106.02 80.50
C PRO A 82 -45.59 107.33 79.70
N THR A 83 -46.83 107.71 79.44
CA THR A 83 -47.21 108.95 78.75
C THR A 83 -47.95 109.90 79.70
N PRO A 84 -47.89 111.24 79.53
CA PRO A 84 -48.56 112.17 80.46
C PRO A 84 -50.08 111.96 80.54
N THR A 85 -50.70 111.58 79.42
CA THR A 85 -52.12 111.28 79.30
C THR A 85 -52.33 110.00 78.51
N ALA A 86 -53.34 109.20 78.88
CA ALA A 86 -53.76 108.01 78.14
C ALA A 86 -55.30 107.91 78.10
N ASP A 87 -55.85 107.37 77.01
CA ASP A 87 -57.28 107.03 76.93
C ASP A 87 -57.52 105.65 77.57
N LEU A 88 -58.64 105.49 78.26
CA LEU A 88 -58.99 104.20 78.89
C LEU A 88 -59.06 103.04 77.89
N TYR A 89 -59.58 103.28 76.68
CA TYR A 89 -59.79 102.24 75.68
C TYR A 89 -58.48 101.63 75.21
N ASP A 90 -57.48 102.49 74.93
CA ASP A 90 -56.16 102.06 74.51
C ASP A 90 -55.50 101.20 75.59
N VAL A 91 -55.61 101.64 76.85
CA VAL A 91 -55.07 100.92 78.02
C VAL A 91 -55.68 99.52 78.16
N ILE A 92 -56.99 99.34 77.99
CA ILE A 92 -57.62 98.01 78.14
C ILE A 92 -57.54 97.12 76.89
N SER A 93 -57.26 97.66 75.71
CA SER A 93 -57.21 96.92 74.44
C SER A 93 -55.99 96.00 74.29
N GLU A 94 -54.89 96.30 74.99
CA GLU A 94 -53.64 95.52 74.98
C GLU A 94 -53.80 94.11 75.61
N ALA A 95 -54.91 93.84 76.30
CA ALA A 95 -55.18 92.58 76.99
C ALA A 95 -55.80 91.45 76.13
N ILE A 96 -55.91 91.62 74.79
CA ILE A 96 -56.51 90.61 73.88
C ILE A 96 -55.44 90.05 72.92
N ASP A 97 -55.04 88.78 73.10
CA ASP A 97 -54.03 88.09 72.27
C ASP A 97 -54.70 87.35 71.08
N TYR A 98 -54.30 87.62 69.83
CA TYR A 98 -54.86 86.99 68.61
C TYR A 98 -53.77 86.75 67.54
N PRO A 99 -53.30 85.49 67.32
CA PRO A 99 -52.42 85.14 66.20
C PRO A 99 -53.22 84.64 64.97
N PRO A 100 -53.00 85.18 63.75
CA PRO A 100 -53.78 84.81 62.56
C PRO A 100 -53.29 83.52 61.84
N ASP A 101 -54.25 82.75 61.27
CA ASP A 101 -54.07 81.41 60.65
C ASP A 101 -53.01 81.29 59.52
N VAL A 102 -52.68 82.39 58.82
CA VAL A 102 -51.86 82.38 57.59
C VAL A 102 -50.40 81.93 57.84
N ILE A 103 -49.87 82.09 59.06
CA ILE A 103 -48.50 81.68 59.40
C ILE A 103 -48.39 80.16 59.58
N LEU A 104 -49.46 79.48 60.03
CA LEU A 104 -49.46 78.04 60.27
C LEU A 104 -49.47 77.25 58.95
N GLU A 105 -50.26 77.70 57.97
CA GLU A 105 -50.28 77.11 56.63
C GLU A 105 -48.94 77.25 55.92
N ALA A 106 -48.28 78.41 56.05
CA ALA A 106 -46.95 78.65 55.48
C ALA A 106 -45.86 77.76 56.10
N GLN A 107 -45.90 77.54 57.43
CA GLN A 107 -44.96 76.62 58.11
C GLN A 107 -45.20 75.15 57.72
N ALA A 108 -46.47 74.73 57.59
CA ALA A 108 -46.83 73.41 57.10
C ALA A 108 -46.37 73.17 55.65
N ALA A 109 -46.56 74.16 54.77
CA ALA A 109 -46.11 74.12 53.39
C ALA A 109 -44.58 74.01 53.27
N ARG A 110 -43.82 74.76 54.09
CA ARG A 110 -42.35 74.65 54.14
C ARG A 110 -41.90 73.25 54.57
N THR A 111 -42.49 72.70 55.63
CA THR A 111 -42.14 71.35 56.12
C THR A 111 -42.47 70.28 55.08
N ALA A 112 -43.58 70.42 54.36
CA ALA A 112 -43.93 69.54 53.25
C ALA A 112 -42.94 69.65 52.08
N ALA A 113 -42.47 70.85 51.75
CA ALA A 113 -41.45 71.09 50.72
C ALA A 113 -40.08 70.50 51.10
N GLU A 114 -39.66 70.63 52.37
CA GLU A 114 -38.42 70.00 52.87
C GLU A 114 -38.50 68.47 52.77
N LYS A 115 -39.63 67.86 53.18
CA LYS A 115 -39.85 66.41 53.01
C LYS A 115 -39.88 65.99 51.53
N ALA A 116 -40.46 66.80 50.65
CA ALA A 116 -40.48 66.53 49.21
C ALA A 116 -39.07 66.58 48.61
N ARG A 117 -38.24 67.56 49.01
CA ARG A 117 -36.83 67.65 48.64
C ARG A 117 -36.06 66.42 49.12
N ASP A 118 -36.22 66.02 50.38
CA ASP A 118 -35.48 64.87 50.93
C ASP A 118 -35.90 63.57 50.24
N ARG A 119 -37.19 63.41 49.90
CA ARG A 119 -37.67 62.31 49.05
C ARG A 119 -37.07 62.35 47.65
N ALA A 120 -36.90 63.52 47.05
CA ALA A 120 -36.27 63.66 45.74
C ALA A 120 -34.78 63.27 45.78
N VAL A 121 -34.04 63.68 46.82
CA VAL A 121 -32.64 63.28 47.04
C VAL A 121 -32.52 61.77 47.26
N GLN A 122 -33.43 61.18 48.06
CA GLN A 122 -33.47 59.73 48.25
C GLN A 122 -33.80 59.00 46.94
N ALA A 123 -34.74 59.51 46.14
CA ALA A 123 -35.07 58.93 44.85
C ALA A 123 -33.88 59.01 43.87
N GLU A 124 -33.16 60.13 43.83
CA GLU A 124 -31.94 60.28 43.02
C GLU A 124 -30.86 59.28 43.44
N ALA A 125 -30.63 59.10 44.74
CA ALA A 125 -29.68 58.13 45.26
C ALA A 125 -30.07 56.68 44.89
N LEU A 126 -31.35 56.32 44.98
CA LEU A 126 -31.86 55.01 44.55
C LEU A 126 -31.70 54.80 43.05
N ILE A 127 -32.05 55.80 42.23
CA ILE A 127 -31.88 55.74 40.77
C ILE A 127 -30.41 55.57 40.42
N SER A 128 -29.52 56.35 41.05
CA SER A 128 -28.07 56.24 40.84
C SER A 128 -27.55 54.86 41.24
N GLY A 129 -28.03 54.28 42.35
CA GLY A 129 -27.69 52.93 42.79
C GLY A 129 -28.14 51.88 41.77
N VAL A 130 -29.41 51.91 41.35
CA VAL A 130 -29.96 50.98 40.36
C VAL A 130 -29.22 51.06 39.03
N VAL A 131 -28.88 52.27 38.57
CA VAL A 131 -28.11 52.47 37.34
C VAL A 131 -26.69 51.93 37.49
N ALA A 132 -26.03 52.16 38.63
CA ALA A 132 -24.69 51.64 38.90
C ALA A 132 -24.67 50.10 38.95
N ASP A 133 -25.62 49.49 39.66
CA ASP A 133 -25.78 48.04 39.78
C ASP A 133 -26.11 47.42 38.42
N GLY A 134 -27.02 48.02 37.66
CA GLY A 134 -27.35 47.59 36.30
C GLY A 134 -26.14 47.66 35.37
N ALA A 135 -25.38 48.75 35.42
CA ALA A 135 -24.15 48.89 34.64
C ALA A 135 -23.08 47.88 35.06
N ALA A 136 -22.95 47.59 36.35
CA ALA A 136 -22.03 46.56 36.86
C ALA A 136 -22.43 45.15 36.40
N ALA A 137 -23.74 44.82 36.44
CA ALA A 137 -24.25 43.54 35.97
C ALA A 137 -24.04 43.36 34.46
N ILE A 138 -24.26 44.41 33.66
CA ILE A 138 -24.00 44.38 32.21
C ILE A 138 -22.50 44.17 31.95
N ARG A 139 -21.61 44.90 32.63
CA ARG A 139 -20.15 44.72 32.50
C ARG A 139 -19.74 43.28 32.83
N ALA A 140 -20.25 42.72 33.93
CA ALA A 140 -19.96 41.34 34.33
C ALA A 140 -20.48 40.33 33.29
N HIS A 141 -21.66 40.57 32.72
CA HIS A 141 -22.21 39.72 31.66
C HIS A 141 -21.36 39.78 30.38
N VAL A 142 -20.99 40.98 29.93
CA VAL A 142 -20.14 41.18 28.75
C VAL A 142 -18.78 40.50 28.93
N GLU A 143 -18.16 40.64 30.11
CA GLU A 143 -16.88 39.99 30.42
C GLU A 143 -16.99 38.45 30.38
N THR A 144 -18.10 37.91 30.91
CA THR A 144 -18.39 36.48 30.85
C THR A 144 -18.56 36.00 29.41
N GLN A 145 -19.27 36.76 28.57
CA GLN A 145 -19.46 36.42 27.16
C GLN A 145 -18.14 36.51 26.37
N ALA A 146 -17.31 37.53 26.63
CA ALA A 146 -15.99 37.67 26.03
C ALA A 146 -15.08 36.48 26.39
N SER A 147 -15.05 36.08 27.66
CA SER A 147 -14.31 34.90 28.13
C SER A 147 -14.78 33.61 27.46
N ARG A 148 -16.11 33.44 27.30
CA ARG A 148 -16.68 32.28 26.58
C ARG A 148 -16.33 32.27 25.10
N ALA A 149 -16.33 33.44 24.46
CA ALA A 149 -15.95 33.58 23.05
C ALA A 149 -14.47 33.24 22.84
N GLU A 150 -13.57 33.71 23.69
CA GLU A 150 -12.14 33.37 23.60
C GLU A 150 -11.89 31.89 23.85
N ALA A 151 -12.57 31.29 24.85
CA ALA A 151 -12.51 29.85 25.07
C ALA A 151 -13.02 29.05 23.85
N GLY A 152 -14.09 29.51 23.21
CA GLY A 152 -14.60 28.94 21.96
C GLY A 152 -13.60 29.05 20.81
N ARG A 153 -12.94 30.20 20.67
CA ARG A 153 -11.89 30.43 19.66
C ARG A 153 -10.69 29.51 19.87
N ALA A 154 -10.21 29.38 21.11
CA ALA A 154 -9.11 28.49 21.47
C ALA A 154 -9.47 27.01 21.21
N GLY A 155 -10.70 26.61 21.52
CA GLY A 155 -11.21 25.28 21.21
C GLY A 155 -11.25 25.00 19.69
N ALA A 156 -11.71 25.96 18.90
CA ALA A 156 -11.74 25.85 17.44
C ALA A 156 -10.34 25.74 16.83
N GLU A 157 -9.36 26.53 17.31
CA GLU A 157 -7.97 26.46 16.84
C GLU A 157 -7.31 25.12 17.20
N THR A 158 -7.62 24.59 18.39
CA THR A 158 -7.18 23.25 18.81
C THR A 158 -7.77 22.16 17.90
N ALA A 159 -9.07 22.25 17.61
CA ALA A 159 -9.74 21.30 16.71
C ALA A 159 -9.18 21.35 15.29
N LYS A 160 -8.90 22.54 14.76
CA LYS A 160 -8.26 22.73 13.45
C LYS A 160 -6.86 22.13 13.42
N SER A 161 -6.04 22.39 14.45
CA SER A 161 -4.71 21.79 14.58
C SER A 161 -4.76 20.27 14.61
N GLY A 162 -5.74 19.70 15.34
CA GLY A 162 -5.99 18.26 15.36
C GLY A 162 -6.39 17.69 13.98
N ALA A 163 -7.23 18.40 13.23
CA ALA A 163 -7.63 18.01 11.89
C ALA A 163 -6.45 18.05 10.89
N ASP A 164 -5.59 19.08 10.97
CA ASP A 164 -4.40 19.19 10.13
C ASP A 164 -3.37 18.09 10.45
N ALA A 165 -3.21 17.73 11.73
CA ALA A 165 -2.39 16.60 12.14
C ALA A 165 -2.95 15.26 11.62
N ALA A 166 -4.27 15.05 11.72
CA ALA A 166 -4.92 13.86 11.19
C ALA A 166 -4.79 13.74 9.67
N LYS A 167 -4.93 14.85 8.94
CA LYS A 167 -4.71 14.91 7.49
C LYS A 167 -3.26 14.54 7.13
N THR A 168 -2.29 15.09 7.86
CA THR A 168 -0.87 14.78 7.65
C THR A 168 -0.56 13.30 7.90
N ALA A 169 -1.13 12.72 8.96
CA ALA A 169 -1.00 11.29 9.24
C ALA A 169 -1.63 10.42 8.14
N ALA A 170 -2.79 10.81 7.61
CA ALA A 170 -3.46 10.11 6.52
C ALA A 170 -2.64 10.12 5.21
N GLU A 171 -2.07 11.26 4.82
CA GLU A 171 -1.19 11.35 3.64
C GLU A 171 0.10 10.54 3.81
N THR A 172 0.65 10.51 5.03
CA THR A 172 1.82 9.67 5.36
C THR A 172 1.47 8.18 5.23
N ALA A 173 0.33 7.75 5.76
CA ALA A 173 -0.15 6.37 5.64
C ALA A 173 -0.42 5.97 4.19
N LYS A 174 -0.99 6.87 3.38
CA LYS A 174 -1.21 6.65 1.95
C LYS A 174 0.11 6.43 1.21
N THR A 175 1.11 7.27 1.46
CA THR A 175 2.45 7.15 0.84
C THR A 175 3.13 5.82 1.21
N ALA A 176 3.02 5.40 2.48
CA ALA A 176 3.54 4.12 2.94
C ALA A 176 2.82 2.94 2.24
N ALA A 177 1.49 3.01 2.07
CA ALA A 177 0.72 1.99 1.37
C ALA A 177 1.10 1.89 -0.12
N GLU A 178 1.31 3.02 -0.81
CA GLU A 178 1.76 3.06 -2.20
C GLU A 178 3.17 2.47 -2.38
N THR A 179 4.06 2.74 -1.42
CA THR A 179 5.40 2.15 -1.37
C THR A 179 5.34 0.63 -1.19
N ALA A 180 4.52 0.15 -0.25
CA ALA A 180 4.31 -1.28 -0.01
C ALA A 180 3.72 -1.99 -1.23
N ARG A 181 2.74 -1.36 -1.91
CA ARG A 181 2.15 -1.88 -3.17
C ARG A 181 3.20 -2.04 -4.26
N THR A 182 4.09 -1.06 -4.41
CA THR A 182 5.15 -1.09 -5.41
C THR A 182 6.16 -2.20 -5.10
N ALA A 183 6.58 -2.33 -3.85
CA ALA A 183 7.47 -3.42 -3.42
C ALA A 183 6.86 -4.81 -3.67
N ALA A 184 5.57 -4.98 -3.39
CA ALA A 184 4.85 -6.23 -3.67
C ALA A 184 4.78 -6.55 -5.18
N GLN A 185 4.59 -5.54 -6.04
CA GLN A 185 4.58 -5.72 -7.49
C GLN A 185 5.97 -6.12 -8.04
N THR A 186 7.04 -5.51 -7.50
CA THR A 186 8.42 -5.91 -7.82
C THR A 186 8.69 -7.35 -7.40
N ALA A 187 8.30 -7.73 -6.17
CA ALA A 187 8.48 -9.09 -5.68
C ALA A 187 7.73 -10.13 -6.55
N ARG A 188 6.50 -9.82 -6.97
CA ARG A 188 5.73 -10.68 -7.90
C ARG A 188 6.44 -10.86 -9.24
N THR A 189 6.95 -9.78 -9.82
CA THR A 189 7.70 -9.82 -11.09
C THR A 189 8.97 -10.67 -10.96
N GLY A 190 9.69 -10.54 -9.83
CA GLY A 190 10.83 -11.38 -9.52
C GLY A 190 10.47 -12.87 -9.42
N ALA A 191 9.35 -13.20 -8.78
CA ALA A 191 8.86 -14.57 -8.67
C ALA A 191 8.46 -15.18 -10.03
N GLU A 192 7.79 -14.41 -10.90
CA GLU A 192 7.43 -14.85 -12.26
C GLU A 192 8.68 -15.09 -13.13
N THR A 193 9.70 -14.25 -12.98
CA THR A 193 11.01 -14.43 -13.64
C THR A 193 11.70 -15.71 -13.16
N ALA A 194 11.74 -15.93 -11.84
CA ALA A 194 12.35 -17.13 -11.25
C ALA A 194 11.64 -18.41 -11.70
N LYS A 195 10.31 -18.39 -11.78
CA LYS A 195 9.51 -19.52 -12.32
C LYS A 195 9.87 -19.83 -13.77
N THR A 196 9.97 -18.81 -14.62
CA THR A 196 10.36 -18.98 -16.03
C THR A 196 11.78 -19.56 -16.17
N GLY A 197 12.71 -19.12 -15.31
CA GLY A 197 14.05 -19.69 -15.24
C GLY A 197 14.06 -21.15 -14.84
N ALA A 198 13.23 -21.54 -13.86
CA ALA A 198 13.08 -22.93 -13.43
C ALA A 198 12.49 -23.83 -14.52
N ASP A 199 11.46 -23.34 -15.24
CA ASP A 199 10.85 -24.08 -16.35
C ASP A 199 11.86 -24.30 -17.50
N THR A 200 12.67 -23.28 -17.81
CA THR A 200 13.75 -23.38 -18.81
C THR A 200 14.80 -24.42 -18.40
N ALA A 201 15.23 -24.39 -17.13
CA ALA A 201 16.19 -25.36 -16.60
C ALA A 201 15.65 -26.79 -16.65
N LYS A 202 14.36 -26.99 -16.36
CA LYS A 202 13.70 -28.29 -16.47
C LYS A 202 13.72 -28.82 -17.91
N THR A 203 13.35 -28.00 -18.89
CA THR A 203 13.38 -28.38 -20.31
C THR A 203 14.80 -28.73 -20.78
N ALA A 204 15.82 -27.97 -20.35
CA ALA A 204 17.21 -28.26 -20.65
C ALA A 204 17.65 -29.62 -20.05
N ALA A 205 17.23 -29.92 -18.81
CA ALA A 205 17.52 -31.21 -18.17
C ALA A 205 16.84 -32.39 -18.88
N GLU A 206 15.58 -32.24 -19.30
CA GLU A 206 14.86 -33.26 -20.09
C GLU A 206 15.54 -33.50 -21.44
N THR A 207 15.99 -32.44 -22.11
CA THR A 207 16.75 -32.53 -23.36
C THR A 207 18.09 -33.28 -23.17
N ALA A 208 18.83 -32.92 -22.12
CA ALA A 208 20.10 -33.58 -21.79
C ALA A 208 19.91 -35.08 -21.50
N LYS A 209 18.82 -35.44 -20.81
CA LYS A 209 18.46 -36.84 -20.57
C LYS A 209 18.20 -37.60 -21.88
N GLY A 210 17.45 -37.01 -22.82
CA GLY A 210 17.19 -37.64 -24.12
C GLY A 210 18.45 -37.85 -24.97
N LEU A 211 19.38 -36.88 -24.95
CA LEU A 211 20.68 -37.03 -25.61
C LEU A 211 21.52 -38.15 -24.97
N ALA A 212 21.50 -38.26 -23.63
CA ALA A 212 22.20 -39.32 -22.93
C ALA A 212 21.63 -40.72 -23.25
N GLU A 213 20.30 -40.85 -23.35
CA GLU A 213 19.64 -42.10 -23.76
C GLU A 213 20.00 -42.47 -25.21
N THR A 214 20.02 -41.49 -26.12
CA THR A 214 20.45 -41.69 -27.52
C THR A 214 21.91 -42.14 -27.60
N ALA A 215 22.80 -41.50 -26.84
CA ALA A 215 24.21 -41.87 -26.79
C ALA A 215 24.41 -43.30 -26.27
N LYS A 216 23.63 -43.72 -25.26
CA LYS A 216 23.64 -45.09 -24.74
C LYS A 216 23.22 -46.10 -25.82
N THR A 217 22.13 -45.83 -26.54
CA THR A 217 21.70 -46.69 -27.66
C THR A 217 22.76 -46.79 -28.75
N GLY A 218 23.42 -45.68 -29.09
CA GLY A 218 24.53 -45.67 -30.04
C GLY A 218 25.72 -46.52 -29.57
N ALA A 219 26.07 -46.44 -28.29
CA ALA A 219 27.13 -47.26 -27.70
C ALA A 219 26.79 -48.76 -27.71
N ASP A 220 25.55 -49.12 -27.38
CA ASP A 220 25.08 -50.51 -27.43
C ASP A 220 25.13 -51.07 -28.86
N ALA A 221 24.70 -50.28 -29.86
CA ALA A 221 24.78 -50.66 -31.27
C ALA A 221 26.24 -50.85 -31.74
N ALA A 222 27.15 -49.94 -31.34
CA ALA A 222 28.57 -50.04 -31.65
C ALA A 222 29.19 -51.32 -31.03
N LYS A 223 28.80 -51.67 -29.80
CA LYS A 223 29.22 -52.92 -29.15
C LYS A 223 28.75 -54.15 -29.93
N THR A 224 27.48 -54.19 -30.35
CA THR A 224 26.96 -55.30 -31.16
C THR A 224 27.70 -55.45 -32.49
N ALA A 225 27.97 -54.33 -33.17
CA ALA A 225 28.73 -54.34 -34.41
C ALA A 225 30.16 -54.87 -34.21
N ALA A 226 30.82 -54.48 -33.11
CA ALA A 226 32.15 -54.97 -32.77
C ALA A 226 32.17 -56.50 -32.51
N GLU A 227 31.19 -57.04 -31.78
CA GLU A 227 31.08 -58.49 -31.56
C GLU A 227 30.82 -59.24 -32.86
N THR A 228 29.99 -58.70 -33.75
CA THR A 228 29.74 -59.28 -35.08
C THR A 228 31.01 -59.31 -35.94
N ALA A 229 31.77 -58.21 -35.95
CA ALA A 229 33.05 -58.13 -36.66
C ALA A 229 34.07 -59.12 -36.11
N LYS A 230 34.10 -59.32 -34.79
CA LYS A 230 34.95 -60.32 -34.14
C LYS A 230 34.60 -61.74 -34.58
N THR A 231 33.30 -62.10 -34.58
CA THR A 231 32.86 -63.42 -35.07
C THR A 231 33.24 -63.64 -36.52
N ALA A 232 33.03 -62.65 -37.40
CA ALA A 232 33.41 -62.75 -38.81
C ALA A 232 34.92 -62.96 -38.99
N ALA A 233 35.75 -62.27 -38.18
CA ALA A 233 37.20 -62.46 -38.19
C ALA A 233 37.62 -63.86 -37.71
N GLU A 234 36.95 -64.42 -36.70
CA GLU A 234 37.17 -65.80 -36.23
C GLU A 234 36.78 -66.85 -37.29
N THR A 235 35.68 -66.62 -38.03
CA THR A 235 35.29 -67.44 -39.17
C THR A 235 36.34 -67.40 -40.28
N ALA A 236 36.74 -66.20 -40.72
CA ALA A 236 37.75 -66.03 -41.76
C ALA A 236 39.09 -66.68 -41.39
N ARG A 237 39.49 -66.59 -40.11
CA ARG A 237 40.69 -67.28 -39.59
C ARG A 237 40.58 -68.80 -39.73
N THR A 238 39.41 -69.36 -39.42
CA THR A 238 39.15 -70.80 -39.52
C THR A 238 39.19 -71.27 -40.98
N GLU A 239 38.56 -70.53 -41.89
CA GLU A 239 38.60 -70.80 -43.32
C GLU A 239 40.02 -70.77 -43.88
N ALA A 240 40.82 -69.76 -43.49
CA ALA A 240 42.23 -69.67 -43.87
C ALA A 240 43.05 -70.86 -43.36
N GLN A 241 42.79 -71.34 -42.13
CA GLN A 241 43.44 -72.54 -41.59
C GLN A 241 43.05 -73.79 -42.38
N THR A 242 41.78 -73.96 -42.76
CA THR A 242 41.33 -75.07 -43.61
C THR A 242 41.99 -75.02 -44.99
N ALA A 243 42.05 -73.84 -45.62
CA ALA A 243 42.71 -73.66 -46.91
C ALA A 243 44.20 -74.01 -46.85
N ARG A 244 44.91 -73.61 -45.78
CA ARG A 244 46.30 -73.98 -45.54
C ARG A 244 46.47 -75.50 -45.43
N THR A 245 45.64 -76.18 -44.64
CA THR A 245 45.68 -77.65 -44.52
C THR A 245 45.45 -78.33 -45.88
N GLY A 246 44.51 -77.82 -46.68
CA GLY A 246 44.27 -78.30 -48.04
C GLY A 246 45.48 -78.12 -48.96
N ALA A 247 46.17 -76.99 -48.89
CA ALA A 247 47.38 -76.73 -49.66
C ALA A 247 48.55 -77.65 -49.25
N GLU A 248 48.73 -77.90 -47.94
CA GLU A 248 49.74 -78.85 -47.44
C GLU A 248 49.44 -80.28 -47.91
N ALA A 249 48.17 -80.70 -47.93
CA ALA A 249 47.76 -82.00 -48.49
C ALA A 249 48.02 -82.10 -50.00
N ALA A 250 47.69 -81.05 -50.77
CA ALA A 250 47.96 -80.99 -52.21
C ALA A 250 49.46 -81.07 -52.52
N LYS A 251 50.30 -80.41 -51.72
CA LYS A 251 51.76 -80.51 -51.83
C LYS A 251 52.23 -81.96 -51.61
N GLY A 252 51.71 -82.64 -50.58
CA GLY A 252 52.03 -84.04 -50.32
C GLY A 252 51.64 -84.97 -51.48
N LEU A 253 50.47 -84.77 -52.08
CA LEU A 253 50.06 -85.52 -53.27
C LEU A 253 50.97 -85.26 -54.48
N ALA A 254 51.42 -84.02 -54.68
CA ALA A 254 52.36 -83.69 -55.74
C ALA A 254 53.73 -84.33 -55.54
N GLU A 255 54.24 -84.36 -54.30
CA GLU A 255 55.49 -85.06 -53.95
C GLU A 255 55.36 -86.58 -54.14
N ALA A 256 54.21 -87.17 -53.80
CA ALA A 256 53.93 -88.58 -54.07
C ALA A 256 53.86 -88.87 -55.57
N ALA A 257 53.20 -88.02 -56.36
CA ALA A 257 53.12 -88.16 -57.82
C ALA A 257 54.50 -88.05 -58.47
N LYS A 258 55.35 -87.12 -58.02
CA LYS A 258 56.74 -87.01 -58.47
C LYS A 258 57.53 -88.30 -58.18
N THR A 259 57.41 -88.82 -56.97
CA THR A 259 58.05 -90.09 -56.58
C THR A 259 57.59 -91.26 -57.46
N GLY A 260 56.29 -91.34 -57.75
CA GLY A 260 55.73 -92.32 -58.67
C GLY A 260 56.25 -92.18 -60.10
N ALA A 261 56.40 -90.95 -60.61
CA ALA A 261 56.97 -90.68 -61.92
C ALA A 261 58.46 -91.07 -62.00
N ASP A 262 59.24 -90.76 -60.96
CA ASP A 262 60.64 -91.16 -60.85
C ASP A 262 60.79 -92.69 -60.83
N ALA A 263 59.92 -93.40 -60.09
CA ALA A 263 59.86 -94.85 -60.08
C ALA A 263 59.50 -95.45 -61.46
N ALA A 264 58.51 -94.87 -62.15
CA ALA A 264 58.13 -95.29 -63.50
C ALA A 264 59.27 -95.08 -64.51
N LYS A 265 60.00 -93.95 -64.40
CA LYS A 265 61.18 -93.69 -65.21
C LYS A 265 62.28 -94.73 -64.97
N ALA A 266 62.59 -95.05 -63.72
CA ALA A 266 63.58 -96.08 -63.39
C ALA A 266 63.19 -97.47 -63.92
N ALA A 267 61.90 -97.82 -63.84
CA ALA A 267 61.38 -99.06 -64.42
C ALA A 267 61.53 -99.07 -65.96
N ALA A 268 61.26 -97.94 -66.62
CA ALA A 268 61.44 -97.81 -68.07
C ALA A 268 62.92 -97.92 -68.48
N GLU A 269 63.85 -97.32 -67.73
CA GLU A 269 65.30 -97.46 -67.94
C GLU A 269 65.74 -98.91 -67.77
N THR A 270 65.27 -99.59 -66.72
CA THR A 270 65.53 -101.02 -66.50
C THR A 270 65.02 -101.88 -67.67
N ALA A 271 63.81 -101.60 -68.16
CA ALA A 271 63.23 -102.29 -69.30
C ALA A 271 64.02 -102.05 -70.59
N ARG A 272 64.48 -100.81 -70.82
CA ARG A 272 65.35 -100.44 -71.95
C ARG A 272 66.67 -101.20 -71.88
N ASP A 273 67.32 -101.22 -70.72
CA ASP A 273 68.61 -101.89 -70.55
C ASP A 273 68.48 -103.40 -70.73
N ALA A 274 67.39 -104.00 -70.25
CA ALA A 274 67.06 -105.40 -70.53
C ALA A 274 66.84 -105.66 -72.02
N ALA A 275 66.09 -104.78 -72.71
CA ALA A 275 65.87 -104.88 -74.15
C ALA A 275 67.18 -104.77 -74.94
N GLN A 276 68.09 -103.87 -74.55
CA GLN A 276 69.42 -103.77 -75.13
C GLN A 276 70.25 -105.04 -74.86
N GLY A 277 70.16 -105.62 -73.67
CA GLY A 277 70.78 -106.90 -73.34
C GLY A 277 70.30 -108.03 -74.25
N PHE A 278 68.99 -108.12 -74.51
CA PHE A 278 68.43 -109.08 -75.48
C PHE A 278 68.89 -108.81 -76.92
N ALA A 279 68.96 -107.54 -77.34
CA ALA A 279 69.45 -107.17 -78.67
C ALA A 279 70.93 -107.58 -78.86
N ASN A 280 71.80 -107.28 -77.88
CA ASN A 280 73.20 -107.67 -77.92
C ASN A 280 73.37 -109.21 -77.89
N ALA A 281 72.53 -109.93 -77.15
CA ALA A 281 72.52 -111.40 -77.14
C ALA A 281 72.04 -112.00 -78.48
N ALA A 282 71.11 -111.31 -79.17
CA ALA A 282 70.72 -111.68 -80.52
C ALA A 282 71.86 -111.45 -81.54
N GLU A 283 72.63 -110.37 -81.37
CA GLU A 283 73.79 -110.04 -82.21
C GLU A 283 74.90 -111.11 -82.13
N PHE A 284 75.11 -111.74 -80.97
CA PHE A 284 76.07 -112.86 -80.80
C PHE A 284 75.68 -114.15 -81.55
N LYS A 285 74.46 -114.27 -82.07
CA LYS A 285 73.96 -115.44 -82.81
C LYS A 285 73.58 -115.17 -84.27
N VAL A 286 73.98 -114.05 -84.87
CA VAL A 286 73.59 -113.74 -86.25
C VAL A 286 74.46 -114.51 -87.26
N ARG A 287 73.82 -115.49 -87.93
CA ARG A 287 74.26 -115.99 -89.24
C ARG A 287 74.00 -114.89 -90.30
N PRO A 288 74.92 -114.67 -91.25
CA PRO A 288 74.70 -113.72 -92.34
C PRO A 288 73.57 -114.23 -93.25
N GLY A 289 72.43 -113.54 -93.25
CA GLY A 289 71.25 -113.89 -94.05
C GLY A 289 69.91 -113.33 -93.56
N GLY A 290 69.81 -112.91 -92.28
CA GLY A 290 68.54 -112.42 -91.70
C GLY A 290 67.55 -113.54 -91.39
N TRP A 291 66.63 -113.29 -90.45
CA TRP A 291 65.60 -114.24 -90.03
C TRP A 291 64.27 -113.93 -90.73
N LEU A 292 63.60 -114.96 -91.26
CA LEU A 292 62.22 -114.85 -91.75
C LEU A 292 61.26 -114.98 -90.55
N GLU A 293 60.10 -114.32 -90.61
CA GLU A 293 59.13 -114.23 -89.49
C GLU A 293 58.59 -115.60 -89.01
N THR A 294 58.72 -116.63 -89.85
CA THR A 294 58.39 -118.03 -89.53
C THR A 294 59.37 -118.69 -88.55
N ASP A 295 60.54 -118.10 -88.32
CA ASP A 295 61.60 -118.68 -87.49
C ASP A 295 61.57 -118.18 -86.03
N LEU A 296 60.62 -117.31 -85.68
CA LEU A 296 60.47 -116.78 -84.33
C LEU A 296 59.72 -117.75 -83.41
N VAL A 297 60.41 -118.24 -82.38
CA VAL A 297 59.80 -119.07 -81.31
C VAL A 297 58.69 -118.26 -80.62
N GLN A 298 57.58 -118.93 -80.26
CA GLN A 298 56.36 -118.29 -79.72
C GLN A 298 56.64 -117.27 -78.59
N ALA A 299 57.62 -117.57 -77.72
CA ALA A 299 58.03 -116.68 -76.63
C ALA A 299 58.52 -115.30 -77.10
N VAL A 300 59.14 -115.19 -78.28
CA VAL A 300 59.59 -113.90 -78.84
C VAL A 300 58.40 -113.11 -79.43
N ARG A 301 57.43 -113.80 -80.05
CA ARG A 301 56.17 -113.16 -80.48
C ARG A 301 55.36 -112.62 -79.31
N ASP A 302 55.25 -113.39 -78.23
CA ASP A 302 54.51 -112.98 -77.03
C ASP A 302 55.19 -111.78 -76.34
N LYS A 303 56.53 -111.76 -76.31
CA LYS A 303 57.32 -110.62 -75.80
C LYS A 303 57.20 -109.37 -76.67
N LEU A 304 57.12 -109.52 -77.99
CA LEU A 304 56.94 -108.41 -78.92
C LEU A 304 55.52 -107.81 -78.80
N ALA A 305 54.50 -108.65 -78.64
CA ALA A 305 53.13 -108.21 -78.34
C ALA A 305 53.03 -107.49 -76.98
N LEU A 306 53.77 -107.97 -75.98
CA LEU A 306 53.85 -107.31 -74.66
C LEU A 306 54.53 -105.94 -74.75
N ALA A 307 55.62 -105.82 -75.54
CA ALA A 307 56.31 -104.56 -75.78
C ALA A 307 55.45 -103.56 -76.57
N ALA A 308 54.69 -104.01 -77.57
CA ALA A 308 53.75 -103.19 -78.32
C ALA A 308 52.59 -102.67 -77.46
N THR A 309 52.15 -103.46 -76.46
CA THR A 309 51.12 -103.05 -75.50
C THR A 309 51.66 -102.03 -74.49
N ALA A 310 52.93 -102.14 -74.09
CA ALA A 310 53.59 -101.21 -73.17
C ALA A 310 53.90 -99.83 -73.78
N LEU A 311 53.96 -99.73 -75.12
CA LEU A 311 54.22 -98.49 -75.87
C LEU A 311 52.96 -97.71 -76.25
N GLN A 312 51.76 -98.22 -75.94
CA GLN A 312 50.53 -97.46 -76.12
C GLN A 312 50.43 -96.40 -75.02
N SER A 313 50.26 -95.14 -75.44
CA SER A 313 50.02 -94.00 -74.54
C SER A 313 48.99 -94.37 -73.48
N VAL A 314 49.34 -94.24 -72.20
CA VAL A 314 48.40 -94.47 -71.09
C VAL A 314 47.25 -93.46 -71.25
N SER A 315 46.06 -93.96 -71.56
CA SER A 315 44.88 -93.12 -71.69
C SER A 315 44.47 -92.56 -70.32
N TRP A 316 43.91 -91.35 -70.30
CA TRP A 316 43.45 -90.67 -69.07
C TRP A 316 42.45 -91.49 -68.23
N GLY A 317 41.80 -92.50 -68.82
CA GLY A 317 40.92 -93.44 -68.12
C GLY A 317 41.64 -94.42 -67.19
N GLN A 318 42.93 -94.70 -67.42
CA GLN A 318 43.70 -95.73 -66.71
C GLN A 318 44.49 -95.21 -65.50
N VAL A 319 44.48 -93.91 -65.24
CA VAL A 319 45.10 -93.30 -64.06
C VAL A 319 44.17 -93.45 -62.85
N SER A 320 44.58 -94.27 -61.87
CA SER A 320 43.87 -94.40 -60.58
C SER A 320 44.13 -93.20 -59.66
N GLY A 321 43.14 -92.76 -58.88
CA GLY A 321 43.27 -91.63 -57.94
C GLY A 321 43.07 -90.25 -58.57
N LYS A 322 42.56 -90.16 -59.80
CA LYS A 322 42.26 -88.89 -60.47
C LYS A 322 41.03 -88.19 -59.88
N PRO A 323 41.03 -86.85 -59.70
CA PRO A 323 39.85 -86.10 -59.27
C PRO A 323 38.70 -86.30 -60.25
N THR A 324 37.53 -86.72 -59.77
CA THR A 324 36.38 -87.07 -60.61
C THR A 324 35.54 -85.87 -61.07
N THR A 325 35.86 -84.65 -60.58
CA THR A 325 35.09 -83.44 -60.88
C THR A 325 35.96 -82.20 -60.68
N PHE A 326 36.25 -81.49 -61.76
CA PHE A 326 36.44 -80.04 -61.72
C PHE A 326 35.18 -79.42 -62.29
N THR A 327 34.15 -79.30 -61.46
CA THR A 327 32.99 -78.48 -61.81
C THR A 327 33.41 -77.05 -61.49
N PRO A 328 33.71 -76.17 -62.47
CA PRO A 328 33.82 -74.76 -62.17
C PRO A 328 32.50 -74.32 -61.55
N SER A 329 32.54 -74.00 -60.26
CA SER A 329 31.39 -73.45 -59.57
C SER A 329 31.31 -71.98 -59.95
N ALA A 330 30.14 -71.54 -60.39
CA ALA A 330 29.88 -70.11 -60.52
C ALA A 330 30.12 -69.49 -59.14
N HIS A 331 30.99 -68.49 -59.09
CA HIS A 331 31.19 -67.66 -57.92
C HIS A 331 30.91 -66.21 -58.32
N THR A 332 30.41 -65.45 -57.36
CA THR A 332 30.11 -64.03 -57.53
C THR A 332 31.10 -63.22 -56.72
N HIS A 333 31.61 -62.14 -57.29
CA HIS A 333 32.36 -61.14 -56.56
C HIS A 333 31.45 -60.00 -56.14
N GLN A 334 31.66 -59.46 -54.95
CA GLN A 334 31.11 -58.14 -54.64
C GLN A 334 31.90 -57.07 -55.42
N ILE A 335 31.25 -55.97 -55.80
CA ILE A 335 31.90 -54.88 -56.57
C ILE A 335 33.15 -54.35 -55.86
N THR A 336 33.16 -54.36 -54.53
CA THR A 336 34.30 -53.93 -53.69
C THR A 336 35.55 -54.81 -53.85
N GLU A 337 35.39 -56.04 -54.33
CA GLU A 337 36.48 -57.00 -54.51
C GLU A 337 37.15 -56.87 -55.89
N VAL A 338 36.51 -56.17 -56.83
CA VAL A 338 37.05 -55.91 -58.16
C VAL A 338 37.77 -54.57 -58.14
N GLN A 339 39.09 -54.61 -57.99
CA GLN A 339 39.93 -53.40 -58.03
C GLN A 339 39.66 -52.61 -59.32
N PHE A 340 39.57 -51.29 -59.18
CA PHE A 340 39.29 -50.32 -60.25
C PHE A 340 37.86 -50.32 -60.82
N LEU A 341 36.98 -51.28 -60.50
CA LEU A 341 35.61 -51.27 -61.03
C LEU A 341 34.80 -50.07 -60.54
N GLN A 342 34.91 -49.70 -59.25
CA GLN A 342 34.26 -48.50 -58.72
C GLN A 342 34.81 -47.24 -59.38
N GLY A 343 36.12 -47.14 -59.61
CA GLY A 343 36.74 -46.01 -60.32
C GLY A 343 36.36 -45.92 -61.79
N VAL A 344 36.17 -47.05 -62.48
CA VAL A 344 35.67 -47.09 -63.87
C VAL A 344 34.19 -46.71 -63.94
N LEU A 345 33.36 -47.18 -62.99
CA LEU A 345 31.95 -46.78 -62.89
C LEU A 345 31.82 -45.29 -62.57
N ASP A 346 32.59 -44.78 -61.60
CA ASP A 346 32.61 -43.36 -61.25
C ASP A 346 33.17 -42.51 -62.39
N GLY A 347 34.14 -43.03 -63.15
CA GLY A 347 34.69 -42.39 -64.35
C GLY A 347 33.70 -42.34 -65.53
N MET A 348 32.82 -43.34 -65.67
CA MET A 348 31.73 -43.33 -66.65
C MET A 348 30.60 -42.34 -66.29
N VAL A 349 30.44 -42.01 -65.00
CA VAL A 349 29.47 -41.00 -64.51
C VAL A 349 29.95 -39.56 -64.76
N GLN A 350 31.24 -39.35 -65.02
CA GLN A 350 31.83 -38.01 -65.25
C GLN A 350 31.65 -37.48 -66.69
N GLY A 351 31.06 -38.26 -67.61
CA GLY A 351 30.62 -37.74 -68.90
C GLY A 351 29.34 -36.91 -68.72
N GLU A 352 29.31 -35.68 -69.25
CA GLU A 352 28.38 -34.56 -68.95
C GLU A 352 26.85 -34.83 -68.95
N ASN A 353 26.39 -36.06 -69.22
CA ASN A 353 24.98 -36.39 -69.39
C ASN A 353 24.45 -37.53 -68.50
N VAL A 354 25.16 -38.06 -67.50
CA VAL A 354 24.62 -39.12 -66.60
C VAL A 354 24.61 -38.67 -65.13
N THR A 355 23.43 -38.51 -64.53
CA THR A 355 23.25 -38.03 -63.13
C THR A 355 22.79 -39.12 -62.16
N ARG A 356 22.42 -40.31 -62.65
CA ARG A 356 21.97 -41.43 -61.80
C ARG A 356 22.32 -42.79 -62.40
N ILE A 357 22.78 -43.72 -61.57
CA ILE A 357 22.89 -45.14 -61.91
C ILE A 357 21.78 -45.91 -61.18
N ARG A 358 20.99 -46.69 -61.91
CA ARG A 358 19.95 -47.57 -61.33
C ARG A 358 20.21 -49.02 -61.76
N LYS A 359 20.32 -49.92 -60.79
CA LYS A 359 20.32 -51.36 -61.04
C LYS A 359 18.90 -51.84 -61.34
N VAL A 360 18.75 -52.64 -62.38
CA VAL A 360 17.48 -53.25 -62.80
C VAL A 360 17.72 -54.70 -63.21
N THR A 361 16.70 -55.54 -63.11
CA THR A 361 16.70 -56.90 -63.66
C THR A 361 16.47 -56.90 -65.17
N ALA A 362 16.80 -58.00 -65.85
CA ALA A 362 16.55 -58.13 -67.29
C ALA A 362 15.06 -57.95 -67.66
N ALA A 363 14.15 -58.42 -66.79
CA ALA A 363 12.71 -58.24 -66.96
C ALA A 363 12.27 -56.77 -66.75
N GLU A 364 12.84 -56.08 -65.76
CA GLU A 364 12.56 -54.66 -65.53
C GLU A 364 13.13 -53.77 -66.65
N TYR A 365 14.30 -54.11 -67.19
CA TYR A 365 14.88 -53.40 -68.33
C TYR A 365 14.03 -53.53 -69.59
N ALA A 366 13.54 -54.75 -69.88
CA ALA A 366 12.65 -55.01 -71.01
C ALA A 366 11.28 -54.32 -70.89
N ALA A 367 10.85 -53.98 -69.67
CA ALA A 367 9.60 -53.27 -69.39
C ALA A 367 9.73 -51.73 -69.44
N LEU A 368 10.93 -51.18 -69.69
CA LEU A 368 11.14 -49.74 -69.79
C LEU A 368 10.60 -49.21 -71.15
N SER A 369 9.75 -48.18 -71.08
CA SER A 369 9.14 -47.51 -72.24
C SER A 369 10.19 -46.72 -73.04
N PRO A 370 10.09 -46.60 -74.39
CA PRO A 370 11.11 -45.99 -75.26
C PRO A 370 11.45 -44.52 -75.00
N ASN A 371 10.72 -43.82 -74.12
CA ASN A 371 11.02 -42.44 -73.71
C ASN A 371 11.89 -42.42 -72.45
N TYR A 372 13.16 -42.80 -72.58
CA TYR A 372 14.10 -42.79 -71.47
C TYR A 372 14.47 -41.36 -71.06
N ASN A 373 14.59 -41.13 -69.75
CA ASN A 373 15.23 -39.94 -69.20
C ASN A 373 16.73 -40.01 -69.55
N SER A 374 17.20 -39.11 -70.41
CA SER A 374 18.54 -39.14 -71.04
C SER A 374 19.71 -39.04 -70.06
N THR A 375 19.43 -38.95 -68.76
CA THR A 375 20.39 -38.76 -67.68
C THR A 375 20.55 -39.94 -66.73
N THR A 376 19.87 -41.07 -66.95
CA THR A 376 19.99 -42.27 -66.09
C THR A 376 20.58 -43.46 -66.83
N LEU A 377 21.69 -43.99 -66.32
CA LEU A 377 22.31 -45.23 -66.80
C LEU A 377 21.68 -46.42 -66.06
N TYR A 378 21.06 -47.33 -66.81
CA TYR A 378 20.48 -48.57 -66.26
C TYR A 378 21.47 -49.71 -66.42
N VAL A 379 21.85 -50.33 -65.31
CA VAL A 379 22.76 -51.48 -65.30
C VAL A 379 21.93 -52.73 -65.07
N VAL A 380 21.88 -53.60 -66.07
CA VAL A 380 21.19 -54.89 -66.01
C VAL A 380 22.12 -55.90 -65.36
N ALA A 381 21.76 -56.40 -64.18
CA ALA A 381 22.46 -57.52 -63.58
C ALA A 381 22.05 -58.81 -64.32
N GLY A 382 23.04 -59.49 -64.91
CA GLY A 382 22.90 -60.82 -65.51
C GLY A 382 22.96 -61.93 -64.48
#